data_AF-X1EHJ4-F1
#
_entry.id   AF-X1EHJ4-F1
#
_cell.length_a   1.000
_cell.length_b   1.000
_cell.length_c   1.000
_cell.angle_alpha   90.00
_cell.angle_beta   90.00
_cell.angle_gamma   90.00
#
_symmetry.space_group_name_H-M   'P 1'
#
loop_
_entity.id
_entity.type
_entity.pdbx_description
1 polymer ?
#
loop_
_entity_poly.entity_id
_entity_poly.type
_entity_poly.pdbx_seq_one_letter_code
_entity_poly.pdbx_strand_id
1 'polypeptide(L)'
;MRKKIIGIFVCMMFIITAASAMGINITNDINDSFSKTSNYIPDTYLLTTTWGQWQYYNTKCPIDPDTGNPHRLGCKSVAIGQIMRYHELESHGLVEYYYFNKEGDPIPLVNNLDDFDYDWNHMANWLNGSHTPEEEDHVSQILFDSASIIQKNFGFVR
;
A
#
# COMPACT_ATOMS: atom_id res chain seq x y z
N MET A 1 -32.24 30.12 -11.42
CA MET A 1 -31.46 29.49 -10.32
C MET A 1 -32.09 29.67 -8.92
N ARG A 2 -32.66 30.83 -8.55
CA ARG A 2 -33.25 31.06 -7.22
C ARG A 2 -34.41 30.14 -6.79
N LYS A 3 -35.24 29.64 -7.72
CA LYS A 3 -36.38 28.75 -7.38
C LYS A 3 -35.97 27.33 -6.95
N LYS A 4 -34.82 26.82 -7.42
CA LYS A 4 -34.31 25.48 -7.06
C LYS A 4 -33.75 25.44 -5.62
N ILE A 5 -33.17 26.56 -5.17
CA ILE A 5 -32.59 26.68 -3.82
C ILE A 5 -33.70 26.74 -2.76
N ILE A 6 -34.79 27.45 -3.04
CA ILE A 6 -35.94 27.54 -2.11
C ILE A 6 -36.60 26.16 -1.93
N GLY A 7 -36.72 25.36 -3.00
CA GLY A 7 -37.28 24.01 -2.91
C GLY A 7 -36.46 23.03 -2.05
N ILE A 8 -35.12 23.15 -2.09
CA ILE A 8 -34.22 22.31 -1.27
C ILE A 8 -34.36 22.66 0.22
N PHE A 9 -34.42 23.95 0.57
CA PHE A 9 -34.61 24.38 1.97
C PHE A 9 -35.96 23.96 2.54
N VAL A 10 -37.03 23.98 1.73
CA VAL A 10 -38.35 23.52 2.16
C VAL A 10 -38.36 22.01 2.40
N CYS A 11 -37.77 21.20 1.50
CA CYS A 11 -37.62 19.75 1.73
C CYS A 11 -36.82 19.43 2.99
N MET A 12 -35.73 20.16 3.26
CA MET A 12 -34.89 19.93 4.42
C MET A 12 -35.63 20.26 5.74
N MET A 13 -36.44 21.31 5.77
CA MET A 13 -37.33 21.61 6.92
C MET A 13 -38.43 20.56 7.11
N PHE A 14 -38.99 19.99 6.04
CA PHE A 14 -39.99 18.92 6.14
C PHE A 14 -39.40 17.60 6.66
N ILE A 15 -38.16 17.27 6.29
CA ILE A 15 -37.48 16.06 6.79
C ILE A 15 -37.16 16.19 8.29
N ILE A 16 -36.70 17.36 8.74
CA ILE A 16 -36.36 17.61 10.14
C ILE A 16 -37.62 17.59 11.04
N THR A 17 -38.75 18.11 10.56
CA THR A 17 -40.03 18.10 11.31
C THR A 17 -40.69 16.71 11.33
N ALA A 18 -40.60 15.93 10.25
CA ALA A 18 -41.07 14.55 10.23
C ALA A 18 -40.25 13.64 11.16
N ALA A 19 -38.93 13.81 11.21
CA ALA A 19 -38.07 13.02 12.08
C ALA A 19 -38.33 13.26 13.57
N SER A 20 -38.59 14.51 13.97
CA SER A 20 -38.95 14.87 15.34
C SER A 20 -40.32 14.33 15.75
N ALA A 21 -41.29 14.22 14.82
CA ALA A 21 -42.57 13.55 15.06
C ALA A 21 -42.45 12.02 15.16
N MET A 22 -41.39 11.42 14.58
CA MET A 22 -41.09 9.99 14.65
C MET A 22 -40.11 9.62 15.79
N GLY A 23 -39.74 10.58 16.64
CA GLY A 23 -38.80 10.35 17.74
C GLY A 23 -37.34 10.16 17.30
N ILE A 24 -37.02 10.42 16.03
CA ILE A 24 -35.67 10.30 15.48
C ILE A 24 -34.93 11.63 15.67
N ASN A 25 -33.98 11.65 16.59
CA ASN A 25 -33.18 12.83 16.90
C ASN A 25 -31.91 12.87 16.04
N ILE A 26 -32.10 13.19 14.75
CA ILE A 26 -31.05 13.17 13.71
C ILE A 26 -29.79 13.95 14.14
N THR A 27 -29.93 15.06 14.87
CA THR A 27 -28.79 15.85 15.34
C THR A 27 -27.93 15.14 16.38
N ASN A 28 -28.54 14.33 17.24
CA ASN A 28 -27.79 13.58 18.24
C ASN A 28 -27.09 12.37 17.62
N ASP A 29 -27.73 11.69 16.67
CA ASP A 29 -27.14 10.54 15.98
C ASP A 29 -25.96 10.95 15.08
N ILE A 30 -26.03 12.11 14.42
CA ILE A 30 -24.91 12.65 13.63
C ILE A 30 -23.76 13.05 14.56
N ASN A 31 -24.03 13.74 15.67
CA ASN A 31 -22.99 14.13 16.62
C ASN A 31 -22.35 12.92 17.32
N ASP A 32 -23.13 11.89 17.65
CA ASP A 32 -22.62 10.63 18.20
C ASP A 32 -21.74 9.91 17.18
N SER A 33 -22.19 9.79 15.92
CA SER A 33 -21.39 9.18 14.85
C SER A 33 -20.07 9.91 14.57
N PHE A 34 -20.07 11.25 14.62
CA PHE A 34 -18.88 12.07 14.39
C PHE A 34 -17.92 12.03 15.59
N SER A 35 -18.46 12.06 16.81
CA SER A 35 -17.71 11.88 18.06
C SER A 35 -17.09 10.50 18.18
N LYS A 36 -17.73 9.46 17.62
CA LYS A 36 -17.22 8.08 17.65
C LYS A 36 -16.07 7.87 16.67
N THR A 37 -16.03 8.65 15.59
CA THR A 37 -14.90 8.64 14.63
C THR A 37 -13.74 9.56 15.01
N SER A 38 -13.93 10.59 15.85
CA SER A 38 -12.89 11.55 16.18
C SER A 38 -11.94 11.11 17.31
N ASN A 39 -12.24 10.02 18.01
CA ASN A 39 -11.48 9.55 19.18
C ASN A 39 -10.85 8.15 18.97
N TYR A 40 -10.47 7.81 17.73
CA TYR A 40 -9.54 6.70 17.53
C TYR A 40 -8.13 7.16 17.90
N ILE A 41 -7.66 6.70 19.06
CA ILE A 41 -6.26 6.80 19.45
C ILE A 41 -5.64 5.46 19.03
N PRO A 42 -4.77 5.41 18.00
CA PRO A 42 -4.06 4.18 17.67
C PRO A 42 -3.20 3.81 18.87
N ASP A 43 -3.59 2.79 19.62
CA ASP A 43 -2.90 2.33 20.81
C ASP A 43 -1.88 1.24 20.49
N THR A 44 -1.99 0.57 19.32
CA THR A 44 -1.02 -0.42 18.83
C THR A 44 -1.09 -0.58 17.31
N TYR A 45 0.04 -0.48 16.61
CA TYR A 45 0.17 -0.90 15.20
C TYR A 45 0.56 -2.38 15.14
N LEU A 46 -0.07 -3.16 14.25
CA LEU A 46 0.31 -4.56 14.04
C LEU A 46 1.69 -4.69 13.39
N LEU A 47 1.95 -3.84 12.39
CA LEU A 47 3.24 -3.82 11.68
C LEU A 47 4.31 -3.16 12.54
N THR A 48 5.45 -3.83 12.67
CA THR A 48 6.67 -3.29 13.27
C THR A 48 7.66 -2.77 12.23
N THR A 49 7.46 -3.14 10.96
CA THR A 49 8.31 -2.73 9.85
C THR A 49 8.08 -1.26 9.49
N THR A 50 9.14 -0.61 9.06
CA THR A 50 9.11 0.75 8.49
C THR A 50 9.87 0.76 7.16
N TRP A 51 9.46 -0.11 6.24
CA TRP A 51 10.15 -0.33 4.97
C TRP A 51 9.89 0.77 3.95
N GLY A 52 10.86 0.98 3.05
CA GLY A 52 10.85 2.02 2.03
C GLY A 52 10.79 1.48 0.59
N GLN A 53 10.75 2.39 -0.39
CA GLN A 53 10.67 2.04 -1.83
C GLN A 53 12.00 2.22 -2.59
N TRP A 54 13.03 2.71 -1.91
CA TRP A 54 14.29 3.16 -2.49
C TRP A 54 15.45 2.33 -1.93
N GLN A 55 16.65 2.91 -1.90
CA GLN A 55 17.90 2.26 -1.49
C GLN A 55 17.74 1.38 -0.25
N TYR A 56 18.46 0.26 -0.32
CA TYR A 56 18.40 -0.95 0.51
C TYR A 56 17.18 -1.82 0.21
N TYR A 57 16.00 -1.23 0.11
CA TYR A 57 14.77 -2.01 -0.12
C TYR A 57 14.64 -2.49 -1.57
N ASN A 58 15.11 -1.69 -2.54
CA ASN A 58 14.88 -1.94 -3.96
C ASN A 58 16.06 -2.62 -4.67
N THR A 59 17.01 -3.22 -3.95
CA THR A 59 18.26 -3.72 -4.56
C THR A 59 18.06 -4.94 -5.46
N LYS A 60 16.96 -5.66 -5.30
CA LYS A 60 16.52 -6.75 -6.19
C LYS A 60 15.71 -6.29 -7.41
N CYS A 61 15.32 -5.02 -7.47
CA CYS A 61 14.60 -4.50 -8.63
C CYS A 61 15.49 -4.50 -9.89
N PRO A 62 14.88 -4.56 -11.10
CA PRO A 62 15.64 -4.39 -12.33
C PRO A 62 16.39 -3.05 -12.35
N ILE A 63 17.57 -3.04 -12.95
CA ILE A 63 18.39 -1.85 -13.10
C ILE A 63 17.79 -0.94 -14.16
N ASP A 64 17.63 0.34 -13.80
CA ASP A 64 17.27 1.40 -14.72
C ASP A 64 18.47 1.70 -15.64
N PRO A 65 18.36 1.50 -16.97
CA PRO A 65 19.48 1.67 -17.89
C PRO A 65 19.95 3.13 -18.01
N ASP A 66 19.12 4.12 -17.66
CA ASP A 66 19.49 5.52 -17.76
C ASP A 66 20.32 5.99 -16.56
N THR A 67 20.03 5.44 -15.39
CA THR A 67 20.65 5.88 -14.13
C THR A 67 21.70 4.90 -13.61
N GLY A 68 21.66 3.64 -14.05
CA GLY A 68 22.47 2.55 -13.51
C GLY A 68 22.04 2.09 -12.11
N ASN A 69 20.94 2.63 -11.56
CA ASN A 69 20.43 2.28 -10.24
C ASN A 69 19.19 1.38 -10.34
N PRO A 70 18.86 0.58 -9.31
CA PRO A 70 17.63 -0.20 -9.30
C PRO A 70 16.38 0.69 -9.37
N HIS A 71 15.36 0.24 -10.10
CA HIS A 71 14.09 0.95 -10.17
C HIS A 71 13.41 1.06 -8.79
N ARG A 72 12.59 2.10 -8.60
CA ARG A 72 11.75 2.28 -7.39
C ARG A 72 10.81 1.08 -7.22
N LEU A 73 10.75 0.52 -6.02
CA LEU A 73 9.87 -0.61 -5.67
C LEU A 73 8.37 -0.34 -5.87
N GLY A 74 7.93 0.89 -5.58
CA GLY A 74 6.51 1.26 -5.62
C GLY A 74 5.78 1.01 -4.30
N CYS A 75 4.84 1.91 -3.98
CA CYS A 75 4.16 1.92 -2.68
C CYS A 75 3.28 0.68 -2.47
N LYS A 76 2.68 0.16 -3.54
CA LYS A 76 1.84 -1.04 -3.50
C LYS A 76 2.65 -2.26 -3.08
N SER A 77 3.82 -2.44 -3.68
CA SER A 77 4.76 -3.53 -3.36
C SER A 77 5.18 -3.44 -1.89
N VAL A 78 5.62 -2.26 -1.44
CA VAL A 78 6.04 -2.08 -0.03
C VAL A 78 4.90 -2.32 0.96
N ALA A 79 3.67 -1.90 0.63
CA ALA A 79 2.52 -2.18 1.49
C ALA A 79 2.24 -3.69 1.58
N ILE A 80 2.25 -4.39 0.45
CA ILE A 80 2.00 -5.83 0.39
C ILE A 80 3.12 -6.62 1.07
N GLY A 81 4.38 -6.30 0.79
CA GLY A 81 5.51 -7.00 1.40
C GLY A 81 5.57 -6.85 2.93
N GLN A 82 5.20 -5.69 3.47
CA GLN A 82 5.08 -5.54 4.94
C GLN A 82 3.97 -6.43 5.53
N ILE A 83 2.86 -6.61 4.82
CA ILE A 83 1.79 -7.54 5.22
C ILE A 83 2.28 -8.99 5.11
N MET A 84 2.98 -9.35 4.04
CA MET A 84 3.56 -10.69 3.87
C MET A 84 4.52 -11.02 5.01
N ARG A 85 5.42 -10.11 5.36
CA ARG A 85 6.33 -10.27 6.51
C ARG A 85 5.58 -10.43 7.83
N TYR A 86 4.51 -9.66 8.05
CA TYR A 86 3.78 -9.72 9.32
C TYR A 86 3.14 -11.10 9.55
N HIS A 87 2.69 -11.73 8.47
CA HIS A 87 2.06 -13.04 8.48
C HIS A 87 3.02 -14.19 8.16
N GLU A 88 4.30 -13.90 7.92
CA GLU A 88 5.31 -14.88 7.47
C GLU A 88 4.79 -15.69 6.27
N LEU A 89 4.23 -14.98 5.29
CA LEU A 89 3.66 -15.59 4.09
C LEU A 89 4.76 -15.92 3.08
N GLU A 90 4.95 -17.20 2.87
CA GLU A 90 5.74 -17.71 1.75
C GLU A 90 5.07 -17.38 0.40
N SER A 91 5.90 -17.23 -0.63
CA SER A 91 5.45 -17.08 -2.01
C SER A 91 6.01 -18.22 -2.85
N HIS A 92 5.24 -18.67 -3.85
CA HIS A 92 5.56 -19.89 -4.60
C HIS A 92 5.20 -19.78 -6.07
N GLY A 93 5.92 -20.55 -6.88
CA GLY A 93 5.71 -20.67 -8.31
C GLY A 93 6.43 -19.62 -9.16
N LEU A 94 6.11 -19.64 -10.45
CA LEU A 94 6.79 -18.82 -11.45
C LEU A 94 5.93 -17.63 -11.87
N VAL A 95 6.50 -16.43 -11.79
CA VAL A 95 5.90 -15.18 -12.27
C VAL A 95 6.61 -14.73 -13.54
N GLU A 96 5.84 -14.61 -14.63
CA GLU A 96 6.34 -14.14 -15.93
C GLU A 96 5.42 -13.05 -16.49
N TYR A 97 5.97 -11.88 -16.78
CA TYR A 97 5.24 -10.80 -17.43
C TYR A 97 6.19 -9.82 -18.14
N TYR A 98 5.63 -8.89 -18.91
CA TYR A 98 6.37 -7.78 -19.49
C TYR A 98 6.05 -6.49 -18.73
N TYR A 99 7.09 -5.76 -18.34
CA TYR A 99 6.96 -4.34 -18.04
C TYR A 99 7.43 -3.51 -19.24
N PHE A 100 7.27 -2.19 -19.17
CA PHE A 100 7.63 -1.32 -20.28
C PHE A 100 8.63 -0.27 -19.80
N ASN A 101 9.68 -0.03 -20.59
CA ASN A 101 10.61 1.09 -20.34
C ASN A 101 9.91 2.44 -20.65
N LYS A 102 10.64 3.55 -20.49
CA LYS A 102 10.10 4.89 -20.73
C LYS A 102 9.77 5.14 -22.21
N GLU A 103 10.44 4.45 -23.13
CA GLU A 103 10.16 4.46 -24.58
C GLU A 103 8.90 3.67 -24.96
N GLY A 104 8.41 2.81 -24.06
CA GLY A 104 7.29 1.90 -24.31
C GLY A 104 7.70 0.56 -24.90
N ASP A 105 8.99 0.22 -24.91
CA ASP A 105 9.46 -1.11 -25.31
C ASP A 105 9.19 -2.13 -24.21
N PRO A 106 8.73 -3.35 -24.56
CA PRO A 106 8.50 -4.41 -23.60
C PRO A 106 9.81 -5.02 -23.10
N ILE A 107 9.96 -5.15 -21.78
CA ILE A 107 11.07 -5.83 -21.12
C ILE A 107 10.51 -7.06 -20.39
N PRO A 108 11.00 -8.28 -20.67
CA PRO A 108 10.55 -9.47 -19.96
C PRO A 108 11.07 -9.46 -18.53
N LEU A 109 10.21 -9.85 -17.59
CA LEU A 109 10.57 -10.14 -16.21
C LEU A 109 10.11 -11.55 -15.88
N VAL A 110 11.06 -12.36 -15.42
CA VAL A 110 10.88 -13.71 -14.94
C VAL A 110 11.35 -13.74 -13.49
N ASN A 111 10.49 -14.14 -12.58
CA ASN A 111 10.82 -14.32 -11.16
C ASN A 111 10.30 -15.68 -10.70
N ASN A 112 11.21 -16.58 -10.33
CA ASN A 112 10.88 -17.86 -9.74
C ASN A 112 10.85 -17.72 -8.22
N LEU A 113 9.66 -17.72 -7.64
CA LEU A 113 9.46 -17.52 -6.21
C LEU A 113 9.94 -18.71 -5.38
N ASP A 114 10.13 -19.88 -6.01
CA ASP A 114 10.66 -21.08 -5.35
C ASP A 114 12.20 -21.09 -5.25
N ASP A 115 12.91 -20.11 -5.83
CA ASP A 115 14.37 -20.01 -5.77
C ASP A 115 14.90 -19.39 -4.46
N PHE A 116 14.00 -18.88 -3.60
CA PHE A 116 14.38 -18.17 -2.39
C PHE A 116 13.49 -18.51 -1.21
N ASP A 117 14.10 -19.06 -0.16
CA ASP A 117 13.44 -19.29 1.12
C ASP A 117 13.63 -18.08 2.05
N TYR A 118 12.53 -17.55 2.60
CA TYR A 118 12.58 -16.41 3.50
C TYR A 118 13.10 -16.82 4.89
N ASP A 119 14.21 -16.20 5.34
CA ASP A 119 14.58 -16.23 6.75
C ASP A 119 14.01 -15.01 7.47
N TRP A 120 12.87 -15.23 8.13
CA TRP A 120 12.15 -14.21 8.89
C TRP A 120 13.01 -13.57 10.00
N ASN A 121 14.02 -14.27 10.53
CA ASN A 121 14.92 -13.72 11.55
C ASN A 121 15.88 -12.69 10.96
N HIS A 122 16.19 -12.80 9.68
CA HIS A 122 16.99 -11.84 8.91
C HIS A 122 16.10 -10.82 8.18
N MET A 123 14.82 -10.66 8.54
CA MET A 123 13.98 -9.57 8.02
C MET A 123 13.88 -8.42 9.01
N ALA A 124 14.92 -7.58 9.05
CA ALA A 124 14.98 -6.40 9.91
C ALA A 124 13.78 -5.48 9.72
N ASN A 125 13.28 -4.89 10.82
CA ASN A 125 12.15 -3.97 10.78
C ASN A 125 12.45 -2.68 9.97
N TRP A 126 13.71 -2.31 9.82
CA TRP A 126 14.16 -1.23 8.96
C TRP A 126 15.59 -1.51 8.50
N LEU A 127 15.94 -1.03 7.30
CA LEU A 127 17.29 -1.06 6.77
C LEU A 127 17.92 0.34 6.85
N ASN A 128 19.20 0.39 7.21
CA ASN A 128 20.01 1.60 7.29
C ASN A 128 21.46 1.29 6.89
N GLY A 129 22.41 2.23 6.91
CA GLY A 129 23.80 1.93 6.52
C GLY A 129 24.58 0.93 7.39
N SER A 130 23.96 0.30 8.39
CA SER A 130 24.56 -0.67 9.31
C SER A 130 23.83 -2.02 9.35
N HIS A 131 22.88 -2.28 8.44
CA HIS A 131 22.28 -3.60 8.28
C HIS A 131 23.32 -4.62 7.80
N THR A 132 23.04 -5.91 8.00
CA THR A 132 23.87 -6.97 7.40
C THR A 132 23.44 -7.24 5.95
N PRO A 133 24.34 -7.74 5.09
CA PRO A 133 23.99 -8.13 3.73
C PRO A 133 22.79 -9.08 3.66
N GLU A 134 22.68 -10.00 4.61
CA GLU A 134 21.55 -10.94 4.73
C GLU A 134 20.25 -10.20 5.06
N GLU A 135 20.28 -9.21 5.95
CA GLU A 135 19.11 -8.38 6.24
C GLU A 135 18.60 -7.64 5.00
N GLU A 136 19.50 -7.07 4.21
CA GLU A 136 19.13 -6.43 2.95
C GLU A 136 18.58 -7.47 1.96
N ASP A 137 19.22 -8.63 1.84
CA ASP A 137 18.87 -9.66 0.87
C ASP A 137 17.44 -10.18 1.08
N HIS A 138 17.09 -10.58 2.31
CA HIS A 138 15.76 -11.10 2.61
C HIS A 138 14.67 -10.02 2.51
N VAL A 139 14.93 -8.80 3.00
CA VAL A 139 13.94 -7.71 2.94
C VAL A 139 13.72 -7.25 1.49
N SER A 140 14.79 -7.07 0.71
CA SER A 140 14.67 -6.64 -0.68
C SER A 140 14.04 -7.72 -1.57
N GLN A 141 14.28 -9.00 -1.27
CA GLN A 141 13.70 -10.12 -2.00
C GLN A 141 12.18 -10.19 -1.82
N ILE A 142 11.65 -10.23 -0.59
CA ILE A 142 10.19 -10.29 -0.38
C ILE A 142 9.48 -9.05 -0.96
N LEU A 143 10.15 -7.90 -0.96
CA LEU A 143 9.64 -6.69 -1.59
C LEU A 143 9.63 -6.78 -3.12
N PHE A 144 10.67 -7.35 -3.73
CA PHE A 144 10.70 -7.59 -5.17
C PHE A 144 9.67 -8.64 -5.60
N ASP A 145 9.49 -9.71 -4.82
CA ASP A 145 8.47 -10.73 -5.05
C ASP A 145 7.07 -10.12 -4.97
N SER A 146 6.81 -9.28 -3.97
CA SER A 146 5.54 -8.55 -3.90
C SER A 146 5.30 -7.66 -5.13
N ALA A 147 6.36 -7.08 -5.71
CA ALA A 147 6.28 -6.25 -6.91
C ALA A 147 6.03 -7.09 -8.18
N SER A 148 6.66 -8.27 -8.28
CA SER A 148 6.47 -9.19 -9.41
C SER A 148 5.06 -9.77 -9.41
N ILE A 149 4.55 -10.19 -8.24
CA ILE A 149 3.21 -10.77 -8.05
C ILE A 149 2.11 -9.81 -8.51
N ILE A 150 2.26 -8.51 -8.21
CA ILE A 150 1.30 -7.48 -8.67
C ILE A 150 1.61 -6.94 -10.07
N GLN A 151 2.55 -7.57 -10.78
CA GLN A 151 2.98 -7.24 -12.14
C GLN A 151 3.32 -5.74 -12.29
N LYS A 152 4.13 -5.24 -11.35
CA LYS A 152 4.53 -3.83 -11.36
C LYS A 152 5.21 -3.47 -12.68
N ASN A 153 4.75 -2.38 -13.29
CA ASN A 153 5.51 -1.74 -14.37
C ASN A 153 6.68 -0.94 -13.77
N PHE A 154 7.93 -1.38 -14.00
CA PHE A 154 9.12 -0.75 -13.41
C PHE A 154 9.57 0.52 -14.14
N GLY A 155 9.48 0.56 -15.47
CA GLY A 155 9.97 1.68 -16.28
C GLY A 155 9.10 2.95 -16.25
N PHE A 156 7.92 2.89 -15.62
CA PHE A 156 7.08 4.07 -15.38
C PHE A 156 7.07 4.44 -13.91
N VAL A 157 7.86 5.46 -13.55
CA VAL A 157 7.82 6.10 -12.24
C VAL A 157 7.09 7.43 -12.39
N ARG A 158 5.82 7.49 -11.95
CA ARG A 158 5.13 8.78 -11.73
C ARG A 158 5.52 9.37 -10.38
#